data_AF-A0A349B691-F1
#
_entry.id   AF-A0A349B691-F1
#
_cell.length_a   1.000
_cell.length_b   1.000
_cell.length_c   1.000
_cell.angle_alpha   90.00
_cell.angle_beta   90.00
_cell.angle_gamma   90.00
#
_symmetry.space_group_name_H-M   'P 1'
#
loop_
_entity.id
_entity.type
_entity.pdbx_description
1 polymer ?
#
loop_
_entity_poly.entity_id
_entity_poly.type
_entity_poly.pdbx_seq_one_letter_code
_entity_poly.pdbx_strand_id
1 'polypeptide(L)' 'MRDLRNHGVVIVERAERGERLTITRAGTPVAELTALPRAPIGLEVLRERRAQLPHVDPQRLREDIDAVIEPSV' A
#
# COMPACT_ATOMS: atom_id res chain seq x y z
N MET A 1 10.22 19.35 10.87
CA MET A 1 9.08 20.25 11.23
C MET A 1 8.70 21.23 10.12
N ARG A 2 9.64 21.96 9.50
CA ARG A 2 9.29 22.91 8.40
C ARG A 2 8.72 22.20 7.17
N ASP A 3 9.20 21.00 6.87
CA ASP A 3 8.74 20.20 5.71
C ASP A 3 7.30 19.68 5.85
N LEU A 4 6.93 19.14 7.02
CA LEU A 4 5.54 18.74 7.34
C LEU A 4 4.54 19.90 7.24
N ARG A 5 4.97 21.11 7.58
CA ARG A 5 4.09 22.28 7.57
C ARG A 5 3.92 22.86 6.15
N ASN A 6 4.88 22.64 5.26
CA ASN A 6 4.86 23.13 3.89
C ASN A 6 4.32 22.09 2.89
N HIS A 7 4.52 20.80 3.18
CA HIS A 7 4.15 19.68 2.32
C HIS A 7 3.18 18.70 3.00
N GLY A 8 2.43 19.17 4.01
CA GLY A 8 1.54 18.33 4.81
C GLY A 8 0.55 17.52 3.97
N VAL A 9 -0.01 18.12 2.92
CA VAL A 9 -0.92 17.44 1.98
C VAL A 9 -0.22 16.26 1.29
N VAL A 10 0.95 16.49 0.70
CA VAL A 10 1.72 15.45 -0.03
C VAL A 10 2.13 14.31 0.91
N ILE A 11 2.50 14.64 2.15
CA ILE A 11 2.90 13.65 3.17
C ILE A 11 1.71 12.80 3.62
N VAL A 12 0.53 13.41 3.77
CA VAL A 12 -0.71 12.69 4.09
C VAL A 12 -1.12 11.78 2.93
N GLU A 13 -1.10 12.27 1.69
CA GLU A 13 -1.45 11.42 0.54
C GLU A 13 -0.49 10.23 0.38
N ARG A 14 0.80 10.41 0.69
CA ARG A 14 1.78 9.31 0.69
C ARG A 14 1.46 8.27 1.76
N ALA A 15 1.11 8.72 2.96
CA ALA A 15 0.66 7.83 4.02
C ALA A 15 -0.63 7.09 3.63
N GLU A 16 -1.60 7.77 3.00
CA GLU A 16 -2.85 7.16 2.49
C GLU A 16 -2.61 6.10 1.41
N ARG A 17 -1.55 6.23 0.61
CA ARG A 17 -1.11 5.22 -0.36
C ARG A 17 -0.42 4.02 0.28
N GLY A 18 -0.22 4.03 1.60
CA GLY A 18 0.34 2.92 2.38
C GLY A 18 1.81 3.11 2.76
N GLU A 19 2.40 4.28 2.53
CA GLU A 19 3.77 4.55 2.94
C GLU A 19 3.86 4.80 4.47
N ARG A 20 4.92 4.30 5.11
CA ARG A 20 5.24 4.61 6.51
C ARG A 20 6.33 5.66 6.57
N LEU A 21 6.04 6.80 7.16
CA LEU A 21 6.93 7.96 7.18
C LEU A 21 7.40 8.26 8.61
N THR A 22 8.71 8.29 8.83
CA THR A 22 9.29 8.70 10.12
C THR A 22 9.43 10.21 10.17
N ILE A 23 8.81 10.83 11.17
CA ILE A 23 8.90 12.26 11.41
C ILE A 23 10.10 12.53 12.31
N THR A 24 11.01 13.39 11.85
CA THR A 24 12.18 13.83 12.61
C THR A 24 12.11 15.30 13.02
N ARG A 25 12.61 15.60 14.22
CA ARG A 25 12.82 16.97 14.74
C ARG A 25 14.28 17.10 15.13
N ALA A 26 15.01 17.99 14.45
CA ALA A 26 16.44 18.21 14.66
C ALA A 26 17.29 16.91 14.55
N GLY A 27 16.96 16.03 13.60
CA GLY A 27 17.65 14.76 13.39
C GLY A 27 17.18 13.61 14.31
N THR A 28 16.37 13.91 15.33
CA THR A 28 15.82 12.88 16.23
C THR A 28 14.45 12.42 15.73
N PRO A 29 14.17 11.10 15.61
CA PRO A 29 12.84 10.59 15.31
C PRO A 29 11.89 10.86 16.47
N VAL A 30 10.70 11.39 16.18
CA VAL A 30 9.71 11.80 17.18
C VAL A 30 8.34 11.18 16.99
N ALA A 31 7.99 10.73 15.78
CA ALA A 31 6.71 10.10 15.49
C ALA A 31 6.78 9.31 14.18
N GLU A 32 5.78 8.47 13.96
CA GLU A 32 5.52 7.82 12.68
C GLU A 32 4.15 8.26 12.16
N LEU A 33 4.07 8.47 10.86
CA LEU A 33 2.81 8.65 10.14
C LEU A 33 2.57 7.42 9.27
N THR A 34 1.40 6.81 9.44
CA THR A 34 0.94 5.68 8.64
C THR A 34 -0.56 5.84 8.42
N ALA A 35 -1.09 5.28 7.34
CA ALA A 35 -2.54 5.21 7.14
C ALA A 35 -3.21 4.49 8.31
N LEU A 36 -4.42 4.95 8.65
CA LEU A 36 -5.26 4.18 9.54
C LEU A 36 -5.61 2.84 8.89
N PRO A 37 -5.67 1.75 9.69
CA PRO A 37 -6.08 0.46 9.18
C PRO A 37 -7.49 0.58 8.57
N ARG A 38 -7.67 0.00 7.39
CA ARG A 38 -9.00 -0.12 6.78
C ARG A 38 -9.86 -0.99 7.70
N ALA A 39 -11.17 -0.70 7.72
CA ALA A 39 -12.11 -1.52 8.45
C ALA A 39 -11.97 -3.00 8.03
N PRO A 40 -11.90 -3.94 8.98
CA PRO A 40 -11.78 -5.34 8.66
C PRO A 40 -13.01 -5.79 7.86
N ILE A 41 -12.77 -6.53 6.78
CA ILE A 41 -13.83 -7.08 5.94
C ILE A 41 -14.23 -8.43 6.52
N GLY A 42 -15.53 -8.65 6.73
CA GLY A 42 -16.06 -9.94 7.19
C GLY A 42 -15.82 -11.06 6.17
N LEU A 43 -15.69 -12.30 6.66
CA LEU A 43 -15.44 -13.46 5.81
C LEU A 43 -16.52 -13.64 4.73
N GLU A 44 -17.78 -13.37 5.05
CA GLU A 44 -18.89 -13.49 4.09
C GLU A 44 -18.74 -12.52 2.92
N VAL A 45 -18.36 -11.27 3.20
CA VAL A 45 -18.08 -10.27 2.15
C VAL A 45 -16.90 -10.72 1.27
N LEU A 46 -15.90 -11.40 1.83
CA LEU A 46 -14.80 -11.98 1.05
C LEU A 46 -15.30 -13.13 0.16
N ARG A 47 -16.17 -14.01 0.66
CA ARG A 47 -16.76 -15.12 -0.11
C ARG A 47 -17.59 -14.60 -1.28
N GLU A 48 -18.49 -13.66 -1.01
CA GLU A 48 -19.35 -13.05 -2.04
C GLU A 48 -18.53 -12.40 -3.15
N ARG A 49 -17.52 -11.60 -2.79
CA ARG A 49 -16.61 -10.98 -3.77
C ARG A 49 -15.83 -12.01 -4.56
N ARG A 50 -15.29 -13.05 -3.90
CA ARG A 50 -14.52 -14.11 -4.54
C ARG A 50 -15.37 -14.91 -5.55
N ALA A 51 -16.66 -15.11 -5.26
CA ALA A 51 -17.58 -15.81 -6.15
C ALA A 51 -17.85 -15.06 -7.46
N GLN A 52 -17.66 -13.74 -7.49
CA GLN A 52 -17.85 -12.90 -8.69
C GLN A 52 -16.57 -12.75 -9.53
N LEU A 53 -15.43 -13.25 -9.05
CA LEU A 53 -14.18 -13.13 -9.78
C LEU A 53 -14.13 -14.11 -10.96
N PRO A 54 -13.57 -13.69 -12.11
CA PRO A 54 -13.33 -14.61 -13.20
C PRO A 54 -12.36 -15.71 -12.77
N HIS A 55 -12.50 -16.88 -13.39
CA HIS A 55 -11.50 -17.93 -13.23
C HIS A 55 -10.19 -17.47 -13.86
N VAL A 56 -9.12 -17.47 -13.05
CA VAL A 56 -7.77 -17.12 -13.50
C VAL A 56 -6.92 -18.39 -13.43
N ASP A 57 -6.33 -18.76 -14.56
CA ASP A 57 -5.35 -19.84 -14.61
C ASP A 57 -4.05 -19.36 -13.92
N PRO A 58 -3.64 -20.00 -12.80
CA PRO A 58 -2.49 -19.56 -12.03
C PRO A 58 -1.15 -19.77 -12.78
N GLN A 59 -1.07 -20.77 -13.66
CA GLN A 59 0.14 -21.01 -14.44
C GLN A 59 0.26 -19.95 -15.52
N ARG A 60 -0.84 -19.69 -16.24
CA ARG A 60 -0.84 -18.66 -17.29
C ARG A 60 -0.55 -17.26 -16.73
N LEU A 61 -1.15 -16.92 -15.60
CA LEU A 61 -0.88 -15.65 -14.92
C LEU A 61 0.59 -15.50 -14.55
N ARG A 62 1.23 -16.58 -14.07
CA ARG A 62 2.66 -16.55 -13.73
C ARG A 62 3.52 -16.34 -14.98
N GLU A 63 3.25 -17.06 -16.07
CA GLU A 63 3.95 -16.88 -17.35
C GLU A 63 3.85 -15.43 -17.85
N ASP A 64 2.65 -14.83 -17.77
CA ASP A 64 2.42 -13.44 -18.20
C ASP A 64 3.19 -12.44 -17.31
N ILE A 65 3.25 -12.68 -15.99
CA ILE A 65 4.04 -11.85 -15.06
C ILE A 65 5.54 -11.97 -15.36
N ASP A 66 6.04 -13.19 -15.51
CA ASP A 66 7.46 -13.47 -15.78
C ASP A 66 7.89 -12.89 -17.14
N ALA A 67 6.96 -12.77 -18.10
CA ALA A 67 7.23 -12.14 -19.39
C ALA A 67 7.33 -10.61 -19.33
N VAL A 68 6.71 -9.96 -18.34
CA VAL A 68 6.66 -8.49 -18.21
C VAL A 68 7.66 -7.97 -17.19
N ILE A 69 7.97 -8.76 -16.16
CA ILE A 69 8.99 -8.40 -15.17
C ILE A 69 10.37 -8.72 -15.75
N GLU A 70 11.13 -7.68 -16.10
CA GLU A 70 12.56 -7.84 -16.37
C GLU A 70 13.25 -8.30 -15.07
N PRO A 71 13.93 -9.47 -15.09
CA PRO A 71 14.72 -9.89 -13.94
C PRO A 71 15.85 -8.88 -13.75
N SER A 72 15.70 -8.03 -12.72
CA SER A 72 16.77 -7.15 -12.28
C SER A 72 17.80 -8.02 -11.55
N VAL A 73 18.85 -8.41 -12.27
CA VAL A 73 20.06 -9.05 -11.72
C VAL A 73 20.95 -7.99 -11.08
#